data_AF-A0A945LH05-F1
#
_entry.id   AF-A0A945LH05-F1
#
_cell.length_a   1.000
_cell.length_b   1.000
_cell.length_c   1.000
_cell.angle_alpha   90.00
_cell.angle_beta   90.00
_cell.angle_gamma   90.00
#
_symmetry.space_group_name_H-M   'P 1'
#
loop_
_entity.id
_entity.type
_entity.pdbx_description
1 polymer ?
#
loop_
_entity_poly.entity_id
_entity_poly.type
_entity_poly.pdbx_seq_one_letter_code
_entity_poly.pdbx_strand_id
1 'polypeptide(L)'
;MSQVLDRLGAHGAHYRDPVAAIDWHDARDDQAWLPHDLLSMNSAALGKPFSPIELNAFSRIDFARLCAAGMWLEGLLISRVTAKGYLGLRTDEARIMLQEVREESGHSLMFLEMIERAGLANVPLLGSTGLLTWIAGHLDPAGPEFWAMVYIGETVTDTFALKALKRVREDGAEICPVARQVLELHHRDEARHIAAARTLLGSRIGQMTEARRLLFTRTIRFLLKRFLDATLYPTPASLDVVGIENAKSVARVIRQCPERRRLAEACARPALELLRRDGLLTKSMETI
;
A
#
# COMPACT_ATOMS: atom_id res chain seq x y z
N MET A 1 -17.99 19.32 -6.77
CA MET A 1 -16.69 18.73 -7.15
C MET A 1 -15.56 19.72 -6.96
N SER A 2 -15.55 20.88 -7.65
CA SER A 2 -14.52 21.93 -7.53
C SER A 2 -14.12 22.23 -6.08
N GLN A 3 -15.07 22.63 -5.21
CA GLN A 3 -14.73 23.02 -3.83
C GLN A 3 -14.05 21.96 -2.96
N VAL A 4 -14.20 20.66 -3.25
CA VAL A 4 -13.50 19.60 -2.48
C VAL A 4 -12.09 19.41 -3.03
N LEU A 5 -11.94 19.31 -4.35
CA LEU A 5 -10.64 19.20 -5.00
C LEU A 5 -9.80 20.48 -4.78
N ASP A 6 -10.41 21.66 -4.81
CA ASP A 6 -9.74 22.93 -4.52
C ASP A 6 -9.20 22.95 -3.08
N ARG A 7 -9.97 22.44 -2.10
CA ARG A 7 -9.52 22.31 -0.70
C ARG A 7 -8.37 21.32 -0.57
N LEU A 8 -8.49 20.14 -1.19
CA LEU A 8 -7.42 19.13 -1.20
C LEU A 8 -6.15 19.68 -1.84
N GLY A 9 -6.29 20.41 -2.95
CA GLY A 9 -5.17 21.03 -3.65
C GLY A 9 -4.52 22.15 -2.86
N ALA A 10 -5.28 22.92 -2.08
CA ALA A 10 -4.72 23.89 -1.14
C ALA A 10 -3.91 23.21 -0.03
N HIS A 11 -4.39 22.08 0.51
CA HIS A 11 -3.66 21.32 1.52
C HIS A 11 -2.37 20.69 0.97
N GLY A 12 -2.34 20.28 -0.30
CA GLY A 12 -1.14 19.79 -1.01
C GLY A 12 -0.26 20.90 -1.62
N ALA A 13 -0.50 22.18 -1.33
CA ALA A 13 0.25 23.27 -1.94
C ALA A 13 1.72 23.30 -1.47
N HIS A 14 1.96 22.98 -0.20
CA HIS A 14 3.28 22.98 0.42
C HIS A 14 3.92 21.61 0.34
N TYR A 15 4.53 21.32 -0.81
CA TYR A 15 5.34 20.10 -0.97
C TYR A 15 6.65 20.22 -0.21
N ARG A 16 6.99 19.15 0.51
CA ARG A 16 8.30 18.93 1.11
C ARG A 16 8.80 17.60 0.60
N ASP A 17 9.98 17.62 -0.02
CA ASP A 17 10.62 16.39 -0.49
C ASP A 17 10.83 15.41 0.69
N PRO A 18 10.22 14.21 0.65
CA PRO A 18 10.31 13.26 1.76
C PRO A 18 11.73 12.75 1.97
N VAL A 19 12.55 12.64 0.92
CA VAL A 19 13.94 12.20 1.03
C VAL A 19 14.75 13.23 1.81
N ALA A 20 14.53 14.52 1.57
CA ALA A 20 15.19 15.59 2.31
C ALA A 20 14.60 15.83 3.71
N ALA A 21 13.39 15.33 3.98
CA ALA A 21 12.71 15.52 5.25
C ALA A 21 13.14 14.54 6.35
N ILE A 22 13.64 13.36 5.95
CA ILE A 22 14.04 12.28 6.84
C ILE A 22 15.49 12.47 7.29
N ASP A 23 15.73 12.32 8.59
CA ASP A 23 17.11 12.18 9.10
C ASP A 23 17.60 10.74 8.92
N TRP A 24 18.24 10.49 7.78
CA TRP A 24 18.75 9.16 7.44
C TRP A 24 19.92 8.69 8.33
N HIS A 25 20.54 9.57 9.13
CA HIS A 25 21.63 9.18 10.03
C HIS A 25 21.12 8.38 11.23
N ASP A 26 19.82 8.45 11.52
CA ASP A 26 19.16 7.68 12.56
C ASP A 26 18.67 6.30 12.08
N ALA A 27 19.14 5.82 10.92
CA ALA A 27 18.85 4.46 10.49
C ALA A 27 19.52 3.45 11.43
N ARG A 28 18.71 2.57 12.04
CA ARG A 28 19.14 1.52 12.96
C ARG A 28 18.85 0.14 12.38
N ASP A 29 19.86 -0.72 12.33
CA ASP A 29 19.77 -2.11 11.88
C ASP A 29 19.60 -3.09 13.05
N ASP A 30 19.90 -2.66 14.27
CA ASP A 30 19.70 -3.38 15.53
C ASP A 30 18.27 -3.24 16.08
N GLN A 31 17.45 -2.37 15.48
CA GLN A 31 16.04 -2.17 15.85
C GLN A 31 15.07 -2.73 14.80
N ALA A 32 13.85 -3.03 15.22
CA ALA A 32 12.78 -3.42 14.33
C ALA A 32 12.34 -2.26 13.44
N TRP A 33 12.02 -2.49 12.17
CA TRP A 33 11.44 -1.46 11.29
C TRP A 33 9.92 -1.50 11.29
N LEU A 34 9.34 -2.60 11.76
CA LEU A 34 7.92 -2.77 12.03
C LEU A 34 7.74 -3.43 13.41
N PRO A 35 6.65 -3.12 14.14
CA PRO A 35 6.30 -3.83 15.36
C PRO A 35 6.24 -5.35 15.14
N HIS A 36 6.84 -6.12 16.04
CA HIS A 36 6.98 -7.58 15.89
C HIS A 36 5.65 -8.32 15.82
N ASP A 37 4.60 -7.79 16.46
CA ASP A 37 3.25 -8.39 16.43
C ASP A 37 2.59 -8.32 15.06
N LEU A 38 3.00 -7.38 14.19
CA LEU A 38 2.53 -7.29 12.82
C LEU A 38 3.22 -8.27 11.87
N LEU A 39 4.36 -8.83 12.26
CA LEU A 39 5.10 -9.81 11.44
C LEU A 39 4.37 -11.16 11.34
N SER A 40 3.35 -11.40 12.17
CA SER A 40 2.57 -12.65 12.15
C SER A 40 3.45 -13.92 12.31
N MET A 41 4.58 -13.78 13.02
CA MET A 41 5.61 -14.83 13.15
C MET A 41 5.45 -15.70 14.41
N ASN A 42 4.38 -15.50 15.18
CA ASN A 42 4.12 -16.26 16.41
C ASN A 42 3.55 -17.67 16.16
N SER A 43 3.68 -18.21 14.94
CA SER A 43 3.13 -19.54 14.64
C SER A 43 4.07 -20.61 15.20
N ALA A 44 3.57 -21.40 16.17
CA ALA A 44 4.19 -22.66 16.61
C ALA A 44 4.55 -23.60 15.43
N ALA A 45 3.92 -23.39 14.27
CA ALA A 45 4.17 -24.09 13.00
C ALA A 45 5.59 -23.88 12.41
N LEU A 46 6.37 -22.88 12.86
CA LEU A 46 7.75 -22.68 12.43
C LEU A 46 8.75 -23.54 13.23
N GLY A 47 8.28 -24.36 14.17
CA GLY A 47 9.06 -25.39 14.88
C GLY A 47 10.06 -24.85 15.92
N LYS A 48 10.42 -23.56 15.85
CA LYS A 48 11.21 -22.84 16.85
C LYS A 48 10.74 -21.37 16.97
N PRO A 49 10.85 -20.75 18.16
CA PRO A 49 10.67 -19.31 18.28
C PRO A 49 11.82 -18.57 17.57
N PHE A 50 11.52 -17.40 16.99
CA PHE A 50 12.55 -16.52 16.44
C PHE A 50 13.25 -15.75 17.54
N SER A 51 14.56 -15.60 17.42
CA SER A 51 15.35 -14.68 18.24
C SER A 51 14.98 -13.22 17.93
N PRO A 52 15.24 -12.27 18.85
CA PRO A 52 15.04 -10.85 18.60
C PRO A 52 15.78 -10.33 17.35
N ILE A 53 16.98 -10.85 17.08
CA ILE A 53 17.78 -10.48 15.90
C ILE A 53 17.09 -10.94 14.62
N GLU A 54 16.59 -12.18 14.60
CA GLU A 54 15.82 -12.68 13.46
C GLU A 54 14.57 -11.81 13.26
N LEU A 55 13.79 -11.54 14.31
CA LEU A 55 12.59 -10.70 14.22
C LEU A 55 12.88 -9.29 13.68
N ASN A 56 14.00 -8.68 14.07
CA ASN A 56 14.44 -7.40 13.52
C ASN A 56 14.76 -7.52 12.04
N ALA A 57 15.48 -8.56 11.62
CA ALA A 57 15.76 -8.81 10.20
C ALA A 57 14.47 -9.02 9.38
N PHE A 58 13.53 -9.82 9.90
CA PHE A 58 12.21 -10.02 9.29
C PHE A 58 11.43 -8.71 9.15
N SER A 59 11.46 -7.88 10.19
CA SER A 59 10.77 -6.59 10.17
C SER A 59 11.27 -5.67 9.06
N ARG A 60 12.58 -5.71 8.75
CA ARG A 60 13.16 -4.95 7.64
C ARG A 60 12.67 -5.45 6.29
N ILE A 61 12.54 -6.77 6.12
CA ILE A 61 12.01 -7.37 4.90
C ILE A 61 10.55 -6.96 4.72
N ASP A 62 9.72 -7.14 5.74
CA ASP A 62 8.29 -6.79 5.66
C ASP A 62 8.10 -5.29 5.42
N PHE A 63 8.97 -4.44 6.00
CA PHE A 63 8.97 -3.00 5.71
C PHE A 63 9.38 -2.71 4.26
N ALA A 64 10.47 -3.29 3.77
CA ALA A 64 10.90 -3.11 2.38
C ALA A 64 9.84 -3.61 1.38
N ARG A 65 9.10 -4.67 1.72
CA ARG A 65 7.96 -5.15 0.94
C ARG A 65 6.80 -4.15 0.93
N LEU A 66 6.52 -3.49 2.05
CA LEU A 66 5.54 -2.41 2.11
C LEU A 66 5.97 -1.24 1.21
N CYS A 67 7.23 -0.83 1.26
CA CYS A 67 7.80 0.18 0.35
C CYS A 67 7.71 -0.24 -1.11
N ALA A 68 8.03 -1.49 -1.43
CA ALA A 68 7.90 -2.01 -2.80
C ALA A 68 6.46 -2.03 -3.29
N ALA A 69 5.49 -2.28 -2.40
CA ALA A 69 4.07 -2.24 -2.72
C ALA A 69 3.61 -0.80 -3.02
N GLY A 70 4.01 0.18 -2.20
CA GLY A 70 3.76 1.60 -2.44
C GLY A 70 4.34 2.06 -3.77
N MET A 71 5.65 1.85 -3.98
CA MET A 71 6.34 2.20 -5.23
C MET A 71 5.71 1.55 -6.47
N TRP A 72 5.20 0.32 -6.37
CA TRP A 72 4.48 -0.33 -7.47
C TRP A 72 3.13 0.32 -7.76
N LEU A 73 2.36 0.69 -6.73
CA LEU A 73 1.07 1.39 -6.89
C LEU A 73 1.27 2.80 -7.45
N GLU A 74 2.20 3.56 -6.89
CA GLU A 74 2.58 4.91 -7.31
C GLU A 74 3.02 4.95 -8.78
N GLY A 75 3.89 4.01 -9.18
CA GLY A 75 4.32 3.90 -10.58
C GLY A 75 3.15 3.60 -11.54
N LEU A 76 2.18 2.78 -11.12
CA LEU A 76 0.96 2.54 -11.90
C LEU A 76 0.10 3.80 -11.97
N LEU A 77 -0.13 4.48 -10.85
CA LEU A 77 -0.91 5.72 -10.79
C LEU A 77 -0.30 6.78 -11.72
N ILE A 78 0.98 7.10 -11.56
CA ILE A 78 1.73 8.07 -12.38
C ILE A 78 1.62 7.70 -13.86
N SER A 79 1.89 6.43 -14.21
CA SER A 79 1.80 5.95 -15.60
C SER A 79 0.42 6.19 -16.20
N ARG A 80 -0.65 5.99 -15.41
CA ARG A 80 -2.02 6.15 -15.91
C ARG A 80 -2.45 7.61 -16.03
N VAL A 81 -2.19 8.43 -15.01
CA VAL A 81 -2.63 9.84 -14.99
C VAL A 81 -1.83 10.73 -15.96
N THR A 82 -0.60 10.34 -16.31
CA THR A 82 0.24 11.08 -17.27
C THR A 82 0.00 10.70 -18.73
N ALA A 83 -0.60 9.53 -19.01
CA ALA A 83 -0.61 8.93 -20.36
C ALA A 83 -1.24 9.77 -21.49
N LYS A 84 -2.15 10.68 -21.16
CA LYS A 84 -2.83 11.57 -22.13
C LYS A 84 -2.39 13.04 -21.99
N GLY A 85 -1.43 13.34 -21.11
CA GLY A 85 -1.14 14.69 -20.65
C GLY A 85 -2.30 15.31 -19.87
N TYR A 86 -2.15 16.59 -19.48
CA TYR A 86 -3.08 17.26 -18.56
C TYR A 86 -3.97 18.33 -19.20
N LEU A 87 -3.68 18.76 -20.44
CA LEU A 87 -4.40 19.89 -21.08
C LEU A 87 -5.88 19.59 -21.37
N GLY A 88 -6.27 18.32 -21.46
CA GLY A 88 -7.66 17.90 -21.64
C GLY A 88 -8.47 17.83 -20.34
N LEU A 89 -7.85 18.06 -19.18
CA LEU A 89 -8.50 17.99 -17.88
C LEU A 89 -9.01 19.36 -17.44
N ARG A 90 -10.00 19.35 -16.55
CA ARG A 90 -10.36 20.55 -15.80
C ARG A 90 -9.18 20.99 -14.94
N THR A 91 -9.03 22.30 -14.73
CA THR A 91 -7.91 22.87 -13.96
C THR A 91 -7.78 22.31 -12.54
N ASP A 92 -8.91 22.05 -11.86
CA ASP A 92 -8.92 21.47 -10.51
C ASP A 92 -8.42 20.02 -10.50
N GLU A 93 -8.87 19.20 -11.46
CA GLU A 93 -8.38 17.83 -11.62
C GLU A 93 -6.91 17.77 -12.05
N ALA A 94 -6.50 18.62 -13.01
CA ALA A 94 -5.12 18.71 -13.44
C ALA A 94 -4.19 19.07 -12.28
N ARG A 95 -4.61 20.00 -11.40
CA ARG A 95 -3.85 20.37 -10.20
C ARG A 95 -3.66 19.19 -9.26
N ILE A 96 -4.73 18.45 -8.97
CA ILE A 96 -4.67 17.26 -8.10
C ILE A 96 -3.75 16.20 -8.71
N MET A 97 -3.91 15.86 -9.99
CA MET A 97 -3.07 14.83 -10.62
C MET A 97 -1.60 15.22 -10.67
N LEU A 98 -1.28 16.51 -10.91
CA LEU A 98 0.10 17.00 -10.87
C LEU A 98 0.70 17.00 -9.46
N GLN A 99 -0.13 17.27 -8.44
CA GLN A 99 0.30 17.19 -7.04
C GLN A 99 0.57 15.75 -6.64
N GLU A 100 -0.33 14.81 -6.95
CA GLU A 100 -0.12 13.38 -6.72
C GLU A 100 1.17 12.93 -7.43
N VAL A 101 1.34 13.21 -8.73
CA VAL A 101 2.58 12.83 -9.45
C VAL A 101 3.84 13.34 -8.77
N ARG A 102 3.83 14.58 -8.26
CA ARG A 102 4.98 15.14 -7.54
C ARG A 102 5.23 14.43 -6.20
N GLU A 103 4.17 14.17 -5.45
CA GLU A 103 4.21 13.56 -4.12
C GLU A 103 4.62 12.08 -4.21
N GLU A 104 3.98 11.32 -5.08
CA GLU A 104 4.30 9.91 -5.34
C GLU A 104 5.70 9.71 -5.92
N SER A 105 6.21 10.63 -6.74
CA SER A 105 7.61 10.55 -7.20
C SER A 105 8.58 10.68 -6.03
N GLY A 106 8.28 11.56 -5.06
CA GLY A 106 9.08 11.70 -3.84
C GLY A 106 8.96 10.47 -2.94
N HIS A 107 7.75 9.96 -2.74
CA HIS A 107 7.50 8.73 -1.97
C HIS A 107 8.26 7.54 -2.55
N SER A 108 8.20 7.34 -3.86
CA SER A 108 8.95 6.30 -4.57
C SER A 108 10.46 6.39 -4.34
N LEU A 109 11.05 7.59 -4.36
CA LEU A 109 12.48 7.77 -4.05
C LEU A 109 12.79 7.45 -2.59
N MET A 110 11.94 7.88 -1.66
CA MET A 110 12.05 7.54 -0.24
C MET A 110 11.95 6.02 0.00
N PHE A 111 11.07 5.34 -0.74
CA PHE A 111 10.89 3.88 -0.68
C PHE A 111 12.07 3.13 -1.26
N LEU A 112 12.66 3.62 -2.35
CA LEU A 112 13.91 3.08 -2.90
C LEU A 112 15.04 3.15 -1.87
N GLU A 113 15.23 4.29 -1.20
CA GLU A 113 16.26 4.44 -0.16
C GLU A 113 16.07 3.42 0.98
N MET A 114 14.83 3.18 1.40
CA MET A 114 14.51 2.16 2.43
C MET A 114 14.80 0.73 1.95
N ILE A 115 14.48 0.41 0.70
CA ILE A 115 14.78 -0.90 0.10
C ILE A 115 16.30 -1.13 0.01
N GLU A 116 17.06 -0.11 -0.38
CA GLU A 116 18.53 -0.16 -0.43
C GLU A 116 19.13 -0.35 0.96
N ARG A 117 18.66 0.40 1.96
CA ARG A 117 19.08 0.25 3.37
C ARG A 117 18.74 -1.10 3.98
N ALA A 118 17.65 -1.72 3.52
CA ALA A 118 17.31 -3.08 3.92
C ALA A 118 18.24 -4.13 3.30
N GLY A 119 19.15 -3.75 2.37
CA GLY A 119 20.00 -4.67 1.63
C GLY A 119 19.24 -5.48 0.57
N LEU A 120 18.09 -4.96 0.11
CA LEU A 120 17.14 -5.67 -0.76
C LEU A 120 17.03 -5.03 -2.15
N ALA A 121 18.02 -4.22 -2.54
CA ALA A 121 18.10 -3.67 -3.89
C ALA A 121 18.08 -4.80 -4.94
N ASN A 122 17.27 -4.62 -5.99
CA ASN A 122 17.08 -5.59 -7.08
C ASN A 122 16.49 -6.95 -6.67
N VAL A 123 15.98 -7.08 -5.44
CA VAL A 123 15.28 -8.30 -4.98
C VAL A 123 13.81 -8.24 -5.41
N PRO A 124 13.22 -9.32 -5.93
CA PRO A 124 11.79 -9.38 -6.21
C PRO A 124 10.98 -9.47 -4.90
N LEU A 125 10.64 -8.29 -4.36
CA LEU A 125 9.94 -8.14 -3.07
C LEU A 125 8.45 -8.41 -3.15
N LEU A 126 7.79 -8.27 -4.30
CA LEU A 126 6.36 -8.54 -4.41
C LEU A 126 6.08 -9.95 -4.94
N GLY A 127 4.90 -10.47 -4.61
CA GLY A 127 4.36 -11.67 -5.26
C GLY A 127 3.98 -11.41 -6.72
N SER A 128 3.15 -12.28 -7.30
CA SER A 128 2.75 -12.15 -8.71
C SER A 128 1.84 -10.93 -8.93
N THR A 129 2.41 -9.85 -9.48
CA THR A 129 1.69 -8.61 -9.80
C THR A 129 1.25 -8.52 -11.27
N GLY A 130 1.76 -9.38 -12.16
CA GLY A 130 1.61 -9.23 -13.62
C GLY A 130 0.17 -9.04 -14.12
N LEU A 131 -0.79 -9.80 -13.60
CA LEU A 131 -2.22 -9.63 -13.96
C LEU A 131 -2.76 -8.27 -13.48
N LEU A 132 -2.42 -7.86 -12.26
CA LEU A 132 -2.88 -6.59 -11.70
C LEU A 132 -2.28 -5.40 -12.45
N THR A 133 -0.98 -5.46 -12.75
CA THR A 133 -0.28 -4.49 -13.60
C THR A 133 -0.93 -4.40 -14.97
N TRP A 134 -1.22 -5.54 -15.60
CA TRP A 134 -1.89 -5.57 -16.91
C TRP A 134 -3.27 -4.92 -16.86
N ILE A 135 -4.11 -5.26 -15.86
CA ILE A 135 -5.43 -4.64 -15.68
C ILE A 135 -5.28 -3.12 -15.47
N ALA A 136 -4.42 -2.69 -14.54
CA ALA A 136 -4.20 -1.28 -14.24
C ALA A 136 -3.78 -0.48 -15.49
N GLY A 137 -2.93 -1.08 -16.35
CA GLY A 137 -2.52 -0.52 -17.64
C GLY A 137 -3.68 -0.20 -18.60
N HIS A 138 -4.82 -0.90 -18.47
CA HIS A 138 -6.00 -0.73 -19.34
C HIS A 138 -7.10 0.13 -18.70
N LEU A 139 -6.98 0.48 -17.43
CA LEU A 139 -7.95 1.35 -16.77
C LEU A 139 -7.74 2.81 -17.20
N ASP A 140 -8.85 3.51 -17.47
CA ASP A 140 -8.84 4.92 -17.84
C ASP A 140 -9.04 5.79 -16.58
N PRO A 141 -8.17 6.77 -16.29
CA PRO A 141 -8.39 7.73 -15.21
C PRO A 141 -9.70 8.52 -15.31
N ALA A 142 -10.33 8.57 -16.48
CA ALA A 142 -11.68 9.14 -16.62
C ALA A 142 -12.79 8.22 -16.07
N GLY A 143 -12.51 6.93 -15.87
CA GLY A 143 -13.46 5.91 -15.44
C GLY A 143 -13.47 5.68 -13.92
N PRO A 144 -14.62 5.25 -13.36
CA PRO A 144 -14.75 4.96 -11.93
C PRO A 144 -13.96 3.73 -11.48
N GLU A 145 -13.77 2.72 -12.33
CA GLU A 145 -13.03 1.50 -11.98
C GLU A 145 -11.56 1.81 -11.63
N PHE A 146 -10.96 2.78 -12.33
CA PHE A 146 -9.60 3.24 -12.03
C PHE A 146 -9.51 3.79 -10.60
N TRP A 147 -10.38 4.74 -10.25
CA TRP A 147 -10.36 5.37 -8.92
C TRP A 147 -10.80 4.44 -7.80
N ALA A 148 -11.64 3.44 -8.10
CA ALA A 148 -11.93 2.36 -7.16
C ALA A 148 -10.67 1.52 -6.87
N MET A 149 -9.87 1.21 -7.89
CA MET A 149 -8.61 0.47 -7.71
C MET A 149 -7.54 1.29 -6.99
N VAL A 150 -7.38 2.58 -7.33
CA VAL A 150 -6.50 3.51 -6.60
C VAL A 150 -6.90 3.58 -5.13
N TYR A 151 -8.18 3.84 -4.86
CA TYR A 151 -8.68 3.91 -3.48
C TYR A 151 -8.43 2.62 -2.69
N ILE A 152 -8.62 1.43 -3.29
CA ILE A 152 -8.29 0.15 -2.64
C ILE A 152 -6.79 0.04 -2.36
N GLY A 153 -5.96 0.37 -3.34
CA GLY A 153 -4.50 0.34 -3.23
C GLY A 153 -4.01 1.16 -2.06
N GLU A 154 -4.28 2.47 -2.09
CA GLU A 154 -3.83 3.43 -1.07
C GLU A 154 -4.40 3.07 0.31
N THR A 155 -5.70 2.75 0.39
CA THR A 155 -6.32 2.47 1.69
C THR A 155 -5.71 1.23 2.35
N VAL A 156 -5.38 0.19 1.60
CA VAL A 156 -4.83 -1.04 2.17
C VAL A 156 -3.41 -0.84 2.68
N THR A 157 -2.55 -0.19 1.90
CA THR A 157 -1.15 0.08 2.28
C THR A 157 -1.09 1.09 3.43
N ASP A 158 -1.87 2.17 3.35
CA ASP A 158 -1.96 3.16 4.42
C ASP A 158 -2.53 2.56 5.72
N THR A 159 -3.55 1.69 5.63
CA THR A 159 -4.07 1.00 6.83
C THR A 159 -3.01 0.12 7.49
N PHE A 160 -2.13 -0.51 6.72
CA PHE A 160 -1.00 -1.25 7.29
C PHE A 160 -0.03 -0.31 8.01
N ALA A 161 0.36 0.79 7.38
CA ALA A 161 1.23 1.81 7.97
C ALA A 161 0.65 2.41 9.25
N LEU A 162 -0.64 2.76 9.24
CA LEU A 162 -1.38 3.24 10.39
C LEU A 162 -1.41 2.24 11.54
N LYS A 163 -1.57 0.95 11.26
CA LYS A 163 -1.49 -0.09 12.30
C LYS A 163 -0.12 -0.10 12.96
N ALA A 164 0.96 0.00 12.18
CA ALA A 164 2.31 0.10 12.73
C ALA A 164 2.48 1.35 13.59
N LEU A 165 2.07 2.52 13.10
CA LEU A 165 2.12 3.77 13.84
C LEU A 165 1.28 3.74 15.12
N LYS A 166 0.13 3.05 15.10
CA LYS A 166 -0.72 2.85 16.27
C LYS A 166 0.03 2.09 17.37
N ARG A 167 0.72 1.00 17.02
CA ARG A 167 1.56 0.25 18.00
C ARG A 167 2.65 1.12 18.61
N VAL A 168 3.25 1.99 17.81
CA VAL A 168 4.30 2.91 18.29
C VAL A 168 3.71 3.94 19.26
N ARG A 169 2.57 4.56 18.91
CA ARG A 169 1.99 5.67 19.70
C ARG A 169 1.23 5.22 20.95
N GLU A 170 0.44 4.15 20.83
CA GLU A 170 -0.47 3.71 21.89
C GLU A 170 0.14 2.59 22.75
N ASP A 171 0.86 1.66 22.12
CA ASP A 171 1.38 0.47 22.81
C ASP A 171 2.87 0.59 23.18
N GLY A 172 3.52 1.70 22.81
CA GLY A 172 4.93 1.97 23.12
C GLY A 172 5.92 1.08 22.37
N ALA A 173 5.53 0.52 21.21
CA ALA A 173 6.45 -0.29 20.41
C ALA A 173 7.63 0.55 19.89
N GLU A 174 8.85 0.11 20.18
CA GLU A 174 10.07 0.76 19.69
C GLU A 174 10.44 0.22 18.31
N ILE A 175 10.52 1.11 17.33
CA ILE A 175 10.99 0.83 15.98
C ILE A 175 12.07 1.84 15.58
N CYS A 176 12.87 1.48 14.58
CA CYS A 176 13.87 2.33 13.94
C CYS A 176 13.29 3.73 13.66
N PRO A 177 13.95 4.82 14.13
CA PRO A 177 13.44 6.18 13.97
C PRO A 177 13.19 6.57 12.51
N VAL A 178 14.06 6.13 11.59
CA VAL A 178 13.86 6.35 10.15
C VAL A 178 12.60 5.65 9.63
N ALA A 179 12.36 4.40 10.03
CA ALA A 179 11.16 3.67 9.64
C ALA A 179 9.89 4.38 10.14
N ARG A 180 9.91 4.88 11.39
CA ARG A 180 8.82 5.70 11.92
C ARG A 180 8.59 6.98 11.11
N GLN A 181 9.66 7.73 10.80
CA GLN A 181 9.57 8.97 10.01
C GLN A 181 8.96 8.72 8.63
N VAL A 182 9.39 7.66 7.93
CA VAL A 182 8.84 7.24 6.63
C VAL A 182 7.33 6.98 6.73
N LEU A 183 6.90 6.19 7.72
CA LEU A 183 5.48 5.89 7.92
C LEU A 183 4.66 7.15 8.24
N GLU A 184 5.17 8.04 9.08
CA GLU A 184 4.48 9.28 9.46
C GLU A 184 4.34 10.27 8.29
N LEU A 185 5.43 10.45 7.52
CA LEU A 185 5.45 11.35 6.37
C LEU A 185 4.52 10.85 5.26
N HIS A 186 4.64 9.56 4.89
CA HIS A 186 3.79 8.97 3.86
C HIS A 186 2.31 9.04 4.23
N HIS A 187 1.94 8.61 5.44
CA HIS A 187 0.55 8.61 5.89
C HIS A 187 -0.10 10.01 5.83
N ARG A 188 0.66 11.06 6.17
CA ARG A 188 0.14 12.44 6.15
C ARG A 188 -0.32 12.84 4.74
N ASP A 189 0.43 12.45 3.73
CA ASP A 189 0.18 12.84 2.35
C ASP A 189 -0.88 11.88 1.72
N GLU A 190 -0.83 10.59 2.06
CA GLU A 190 -1.82 9.58 1.65
C GLU A 190 -3.25 9.86 2.10
N ALA A 191 -3.43 10.49 3.27
CA ALA A 191 -4.76 10.92 3.70
C ALA A 191 -5.45 11.84 2.66
N ARG A 192 -4.68 12.64 1.92
CA ARG A 192 -5.20 13.48 0.82
C ARG A 192 -5.42 12.67 -0.45
N HIS A 193 -4.53 11.76 -0.81
CA HIS A 193 -4.65 10.91 -2.01
C HIS A 193 -5.90 10.02 -1.91
N ILE A 194 -6.11 9.38 -0.76
CA ILE A 194 -7.33 8.60 -0.46
C ILE A 194 -8.58 9.47 -0.58
N ALA A 195 -8.54 10.71 -0.09
CA ALA A 195 -9.67 11.64 -0.20
C ALA A 195 -9.93 12.10 -1.65
N ALA A 196 -8.88 12.32 -2.43
CA ALA A 196 -8.97 12.65 -3.85
C ALA A 196 -9.54 11.47 -4.64
N ALA A 197 -9.00 10.27 -4.45
CA ALA A 197 -9.48 9.05 -5.10
C ALA A 197 -10.95 8.77 -4.78
N ARG A 198 -11.36 8.93 -3.53
CA ARG A 198 -12.77 8.81 -3.13
C ARG A 198 -13.65 9.87 -3.80
N THR A 199 -13.19 11.11 -3.90
CA THR A 199 -13.95 12.21 -4.52
C THR A 199 -14.14 11.95 -6.02
N LEU A 200 -13.09 11.49 -6.70
CA LEU A 200 -13.10 11.19 -8.14
C LEU A 200 -13.89 9.91 -8.44
N LEU A 201 -13.83 8.89 -7.59
CA LEU A 201 -14.71 7.74 -7.66
C LEU A 201 -16.18 8.16 -7.55
N GLY A 202 -16.53 8.93 -6.51
CA GLY A 202 -17.90 9.37 -6.26
C GLY A 202 -18.49 10.21 -7.39
N SER A 203 -17.70 11.05 -8.05
CA SER A 203 -18.17 11.84 -9.19
C SER A 203 -18.36 11.03 -10.48
N ARG A 204 -17.67 9.89 -10.60
CA ARG A 204 -17.66 9.04 -11.80
C ARG A 204 -18.52 7.79 -11.68
N ILE A 205 -18.93 7.39 -10.48
CA ILE A 205 -19.63 6.14 -10.23
C ILE A 205 -20.95 6.00 -11.02
N GLY A 206 -21.62 7.12 -11.31
CA GLY A 206 -22.83 7.14 -12.14
C GLY A 206 -22.59 6.79 -13.62
N GLN A 207 -21.35 6.75 -14.07
CA GLN A 207 -20.97 6.37 -15.44
C GLN A 207 -20.89 4.85 -15.64
N MET A 208 -20.96 4.06 -14.55
CA MET A 208 -20.96 2.60 -14.65
C MET A 208 -22.32 2.11 -15.13
N THR A 209 -22.33 1.43 -16.28
CA THR A 209 -23.50 0.64 -16.68
C THR A 209 -23.72 -0.52 -15.71
N GLU A 210 -24.95 -1.04 -15.63
CA GLU A 210 -25.25 -2.20 -14.79
C GLU A 210 -24.36 -3.41 -15.11
N ALA A 211 -24.04 -3.63 -16.39
CA ALA A 211 -23.12 -4.68 -16.81
C ALA A 211 -21.69 -4.46 -16.28
N ARG A 212 -21.17 -3.22 -16.35
CA ARG A 212 -19.84 -2.86 -15.81
C ARG A 212 -19.82 -3.00 -14.29
N ARG A 213 -20.87 -2.53 -13.61
CA ARG A 213 -21.04 -2.67 -12.16
C ARG A 213 -21.05 -4.14 -11.74
N LEU A 214 -21.84 -4.97 -12.42
CA LEU A 214 -21.89 -6.41 -12.13
C LEU A 214 -20.52 -7.08 -12.35
N LEU A 215 -19.85 -6.78 -13.45
CA LEU A 215 -18.51 -7.30 -13.74
C LEU A 215 -17.51 -6.87 -12.66
N PHE A 216 -17.50 -5.60 -12.28
CA PHE A 216 -16.64 -5.08 -11.21
C PHE A 216 -16.89 -5.80 -9.90
N THR A 217 -18.14 -5.88 -9.44
CA THR A 217 -18.52 -6.58 -8.20
C THR A 217 -18.08 -8.04 -8.18
N ARG A 218 -18.20 -8.75 -9.32
CA ARG A 218 -17.80 -10.16 -9.42
C ARG A 218 -16.29 -10.36 -9.45
N THR A 219 -15.54 -9.41 -10.01
CA THR A 219 -14.08 -9.55 -10.21
C THR A 219 -13.29 -8.98 -9.04
N ILE A 220 -13.80 -7.95 -8.35
CA ILE A 220 -13.02 -7.20 -7.37
C ILE A 220 -12.54 -8.05 -6.19
N ARG A 221 -13.30 -9.05 -5.76
CA ARG A 221 -12.84 -10.00 -4.71
C ARG A 221 -11.61 -10.79 -5.17
N PHE A 222 -11.65 -11.29 -6.41
CA PHE A 222 -10.53 -12.03 -6.97
C PHE A 222 -9.30 -11.13 -7.10
N LEU A 223 -9.49 -9.90 -7.59
CA LEU A 223 -8.41 -8.92 -7.73
C LEU A 223 -7.82 -8.51 -6.37
N LEU A 224 -8.68 -8.23 -5.39
CA LEU A 224 -8.26 -7.88 -4.05
C LEU A 224 -7.49 -9.02 -3.37
N LYS A 225 -7.95 -10.28 -3.51
CA LYS A 225 -7.19 -11.42 -3.00
C LYS A 225 -5.78 -11.47 -3.62
N ARG A 226 -5.67 -11.33 -4.95
CA ARG A 226 -4.37 -11.30 -5.64
C ARG A 226 -3.50 -10.15 -5.18
N PHE A 227 -4.09 -8.98 -4.95
CA PHE A 227 -3.39 -7.81 -4.46
C PHE A 227 -2.83 -8.06 -3.06
N LEU A 228 -3.66 -8.52 -2.11
CA LEU A 228 -3.22 -8.85 -0.75
C LEU A 228 -2.15 -9.94 -0.76
N ASP A 229 -2.33 -11.01 -1.56
CA ASP A 229 -1.36 -12.09 -1.73
C ASP A 229 0.00 -11.57 -2.25
N ALA A 230 0.00 -10.56 -3.12
CA ALA A 230 1.20 -9.99 -3.71
C ALA A 230 1.94 -9.04 -2.77
N THR A 231 1.21 -8.23 -2.00
CA THR A 231 1.79 -7.15 -1.18
C THR A 231 2.03 -7.58 0.26
N LEU A 232 1.07 -8.24 0.91
CA LEU A 232 1.10 -8.49 2.37
C LEU A 232 1.70 -9.84 2.78
N TYR A 233 2.04 -10.72 1.84
CA TYR A 233 2.62 -12.04 2.14
C TYR A 233 4.03 -12.20 1.57
N PRO A 234 5.00 -12.66 2.38
CA PRO A 234 6.38 -12.81 1.96
C PRO A 234 6.56 -13.77 0.76
N THR A 235 7.50 -13.43 -0.11
CA THR A 235 8.00 -14.31 -1.18
C THR A 235 9.19 -15.10 -0.67
N PRO A 236 9.41 -16.34 -1.16
CA PRO A 236 10.63 -17.09 -0.83
C PRO A 236 11.89 -16.27 -1.11
N ALA A 237 11.95 -15.57 -2.24
CA ALA A 237 13.08 -14.70 -2.60
C ALA A 237 13.34 -13.61 -1.55
N SER A 238 12.30 -12.95 -1.02
CA SER A 238 12.47 -11.93 0.02
C SER A 238 13.00 -12.49 1.35
N LEU A 239 12.76 -13.78 1.62
CA LEU A 239 13.23 -14.46 2.84
C LEU A 239 14.62 -15.09 2.65
N ASP A 240 14.93 -15.60 1.46
CA ASP A 240 16.22 -16.23 1.14
C ASP A 240 17.39 -15.24 1.30
N VAL A 241 17.21 -13.97 0.91
CA VAL A 241 18.27 -12.96 0.89
C VAL A 241 18.83 -12.62 2.28
N VAL A 242 18.04 -12.79 3.34
CA VAL A 242 18.49 -12.52 4.72
C VAL A 242 18.97 -13.78 5.46
N GLY A 243 19.12 -14.90 4.75
CA GLY A 243 19.62 -16.14 5.33
C GLY A 243 18.61 -16.92 6.18
N ILE A 244 17.30 -16.72 5.98
CA ILE A 244 16.29 -17.55 6.64
C ILE A 244 16.30 -18.94 6.03
N GLU A 245 16.73 -19.92 6.81
CA GLU A 245 16.70 -21.32 6.41
C GLU A 245 15.29 -21.75 6.00
N ASN A 246 15.20 -22.51 4.91
CA ASN A 246 13.93 -23.05 4.40
C ASN A 246 12.88 -21.97 4.04
N ALA A 247 13.27 -20.84 3.45
CA ALA A 247 12.40 -19.74 3.04
C ALA A 247 11.07 -20.17 2.36
N LYS A 248 11.10 -21.19 1.49
CA LYS A 248 9.88 -21.73 0.86
C LYS A 248 8.89 -22.31 1.88
N SER A 249 9.39 -23.01 2.90
CA SER A 249 8.59 -23.55 3.98
C SER A 249 8.04 -22.42 4.85
N VAL A 250 8.90 -21.47 5.24
CA VAL A 250 8.52 -20.30 6.04
C VAL A 250 7.43 -19.48 5.35
N ALA A 251 7.59 -19.18 4.05
CA ALA A 251 6.57 -18.48 3.27
C ALA A 251 5.24 -19.25 3.19
N ARG A 252 5.27 -20.59 3.16
CA ARG A 252 4.05 -21.42 3.21
C ARG A 252 3.37 -21.34 4.56
N VAL A 253 4.13 -21.39 5.65
CA VAL A 253 3.60 -21.28 7.01
C VAL A 253 2.96 -19.90 7.24
N ILE A 254 3.64 -18.81 6.84
CA ILE A 254 3.09 -17.45 6.96
C ILE A 254 1.80 -17.30 6.14
N ARG A 255 1.70 -17.92 4.96
CA ARG A 255 0.44 -17.94 4.18
C ARG A 255 -0.72 -18.66 4.87
N GLN A 256 -0.41 -19.63 5.73
CA GLN A 256 -1.40 -20.39 6.49
C GLN A 256 -1.69 -19.77 7.85
N CYS A 257 -0.89 -18.79 8.28
CA CYS A 257 -1.01 -18.11 9.56
C CYS A 257 -2.34 -17.32 9.68
N PRO A 258 -3.19 -17.67 10.67
CA PRO A 258 -4.43 -16.95 10.91
C PRO A 258 -4.22 -15.48 11.27
N GLU A 259 -3.14 -15.14 11.98
CA GLU A 259 -2.79 -13.77 12.35
C GLU A 259 -2.52 -12.93 11.09
N ARG A 260 -1.76 -13.47 10.13
CA ARG A 260 -1.48 -12.79 8.85
C ARG A 260 -2.75 -12.57 8.04
N ARG A 261 -3.64 -13.57 8.00
CA ARG A 261 -4.94 -13.43 7.35
C ARG A 261 -5.78 -12.33 7.98
N ARG A 262 -5.90 -12.32 9.32
CA ARG A 262 -6.64 -11.28 10.06
C ARG A 262 -6.06 -9.89 9.81
N LEU A 263 -4.73 -9.77 9.74
CA LEU A 263 -4.06 -8.51 9.40
C LEU A 263 -4.45 -8.04 7.99
N ALA A 264 -4.34 -8.93 6.99
CA ALA A 264 -4.69 -8.62 5.61
C ALA A 264 -6.17 -8.22 5.44
N GLU A 265 -7.09 -8.96 6.08
CA GLU A 265 -8.52 -8.63 6.12
C GLU A 265 -8.77 -7.29 6.81
N ALA A 266 -8.07 -7.00 7.90
CA ALA A 266 -8.19 -5.74 8.62
C ALA A 266 -7.67 -4.55 7.78
N CYS A 267 -6.64 -4.74 6.96
CA CYS A 267 -6.18 -3.71 6.02
C CYS A 267 -7.15 -3.49 4.85
N ALA A 268 -7.80 -4.54 4.36
CA ALA A 268 -8.78 -4.44 3.28
C ALA A 268 -10.15 -3.87 3.72
N ARG A 269 -10.49 -3.99 5.01
CA ARG A 269 -11.82 -3.67 5.53
C ARG A 269 -12.30 -2.25 5.21
N PRO A 270 -11.53 -1.17 5.45
CA PRO A 270 -12.00 0.19 5.17
C PRO A 270 -12.30 0.41 3.68
N ALA A 271 -11.51 -0.22 2.80
CA ALA A 271 -11.73 -0.16 1.37
C ALA A 271 -13.07 -0.81 0.97
N LEU A 272 -13.32 -2.03 1.47
CA LEU A 272 -14.55 -2.77 1.21
C LEU A 272 -15.79 -2.08 1.77
N GLU A 273 -15.70 -1.49 2.96
CA GLU A 273 -16.83 -0.79 3.57
C GLU A 273 -17.27 0.41 2.74
N LEU A 274 -16.32 1.17 2.18
CA LEU A 274 -16.63 2.26 1.26
C LEU A 274 -17.28 1.74 -0.03
N LEU A 275 -16.69 0.73 -0.67
CA LEU A 275 -17.24 0.17 -1.91
C LEU A 275 -18.65 -0.41 -1.69
N ARG A 276 -18.93 -0.99 -0.52
CA ARG A 276 -20.27 -1.44 -0.14
C ARG A 276 -21.23 -0.27 0.01
N ARG A 277 -20.83 0.78 0.73
CA ARG A 277 -21.65 1.99 0.92
C ARG A 277 -22.03 2.61 -0.43
N ASP A 278 -21.10 2.61 -1.37
CA ASP A 278 -21.28 3.23 -2.69
C ASP A 278 -21.93 2.25 -3.71
N GLY A 279 -22.41 1.08 -3.26
CA GLY A 279 -23.17 0.13 -4.07
C GLY A 279 -22.33 -0.66 -5.09
N LEU A 280 -21.02 -0.77 -4.87
CA LEU A 280 -20.07 -1.55 -5.68
C LEU A 280 -19.79 -2.95 -5.11
N LEU A 281 -20.31 -3.26 -3.91
CA LEU A 281 -20.24 -4.58 -3.29
C LEU A 281 -21.60 -4.99 -2.70
N THR A 282 -21.97 -6.25 -2.85
CA THR A 282 -23.19 -6.81 -2.24
C THR A 282 -22.91 -7.36 -0.83
N LYS A 283 -23.97 -7.52 0.00
CA LYS A 283 -23.87 -8.00 1.40
C LYS A 283 -23.27 -9.40 1.55
N SER A 284 -23.34 -10.27 0.54
CA SER A 284 -22.96 -11.69 0.64
C SER A 284 -21.45 -11.97 0.54
N MET A 285 -20.59 -11.00 0.79
CA MET A 285 -19.14 -11.06 0.53
C MET A 285 -18.31 -10.75 1.80
N GLU A 286 -18.65 -11.37 2.93
CA GLU A 286 -18.07 -11.07 4.25
C GLU A 286 -16.66 -11.65 4.49
N THR A 287 -16.16 -12.54 3.62
CA THR A 287 -14.85 -13.17 3.79
C THR A 287 -14.05 -13.08 2.51
N ILE A 288 -12.80 -12.62 2.60
CA ILE A 288 -11.84 -12.57 1.48
C ILE A 288 -11.09 -13.90 1.41
#